data_AF-A0A5A7RZA5-F1
#
_entry.id   AF-A0A5A7RZA5-F1
#
_cell.length_a   1.000
_cell.length_b   1.000
_cell.length_c   1.000
_cell.angle_alpha   90.00
_cell.angle_beta   90.00
_cell.angle_gamma   90.00
#
_symmetry.space_group_name_H-M   'P 1'
#
loop_
_entity.id
_entity.type
_entity.pdbx_description
1 polymer ?
#
loop_
_entity_poly.entity_id
_entity_poly.type
_entity_poly.pdbx_seq_one_letter_code
_entity_poly.pdbx_strand_id
1 'polypeptide(L)'
;MKNVQSGKNPLLLFIAIIIIIIVVIAAPSIYKSYKDVFNPNPDSDGDGWPDKEDAFPHNPDEHSDNDNDGIGDNADNDDDNDGILDSQDYLPYDDAAIRVEISKIRIKDPLIFSKSTGKIFMKIYIDGIEYVLPADGIKEVNIDEDIPVNWSVTQNIDDNVGFHTVKIEMYYKNFFNVDTLLDINGRDGDKKSVTIDYYIGNKVGYQYPANTEFAYSDGSDDGKKEKDGRIYFRIVTVSAS
;
A
#
# COMPACT_ATOMS: atom_id res chain seq x y z
N MET A 1 52.52 7.20 60.71
CA MET A 1 51.34 7.58 59.90
C MET A 1 51.56 9.01 59.42
N LYS A 2 51.93 9.23 58.16
CA LYS A 2 52.02 10.59 57.59
C LYS A 2 50.63 10.97 57.09
N ASN A 3 50.00 11.94 57.76
CA ASN A 3 48.77 12.57 57.30
C ASN A 3 49.10 13.33 56.00
N VAL A 4 48.70 12.79 54.86
CA VAL A 4 48.71 13.53 53.60
C VAL A 4 47.51 14.47 53.67
N GLN A 5 47.73 15.71 54.11
CA GLN A 5 46.72 16.75 53.91
C GLN A 5 46.64 17.00 52.40
N SER A 6 45.55 16.51 51.80
CA SER A 6 45.17 16.84 50.44
C SER A 6 44.94 18.36 50.37
N GLY A 7 45.96 19.08 49.94
CA GLY A 7 45.90 20.52 49.73
C GLY A 7 45.03 20.82 48.52
N LYS A 8 43.70 20.84 48.71
CA LYS A 8 42.79 21.47 47.75
C LYS A 8 43.25 22.92 47.65
N ASN A 9 43.84 23.30 46.51
CA ASN A 9 44.31 24.66 46.31
C ASN A 9 43.08 25.58 46.27
N PRO A 10 42.87 26.42 47.31
CA PRO A 10 41.63 27.20 47.45
C PRO A 10 41.46 28.18 46.29
N LEU A 11 42.56 28.58 45.64
CA LEU A 11 42.55 29.43 44.45
C LEU A 11 41.95 28.70 43.23
N LEU A 12 42.30 27.43 43.01
CA LEU A 12 41.74 26.61 41.93
C LEU A 12 40.24 26.35 42.17
N LEU A 13 39.86 26.11 43.42
CA LEU A 13 38.45 25.95 43.78
C LEU A 13 37.67 27.26 43.56
N PHE A 14 38.26 28.40 43.93
CA PHE A 14 37.67 29.72 43.74
C PHE A 14 37.52 30.09 42.26
N ILE A 15 38.56 29.83 41.43
CA ILE A 15 38.50 30.01 39.98
C ILE A 15 37.43 29.10 39.36
N ALA A 16 37.37 27.83 39.77
CA ALA A 16 36.35 26.90 39.28
C ALA A 16 34.93 27.37 39.63
N ILE A 17 34.71 27.88 40.86
CA ILE A 17 33.43 28.45 41.27
C ILE A 17 33.08 29.68 40.43
N ILE A 18 34.04 30.57 40.15
CA ILE A 18 33.80 31.73 39.28
C ILE A 18 33.43 31.30 37.86
N ILE A 19 34.13 30.33 37.28
CA ILE A 19 33.81 29.81 35.94
C ILE A 19 32.41 29.20 35.93
N ILE A 20 32.06 28.40 36.93
CA ILE A 20 30.71 27.82 37.05
C ILE A 20 29.66 28.92 37.17
N ILE A 21 29.90 29.95 37.98
CA ILE A 21 28.97 31.09 38.12
C ILE A 21 28.82 31.83 36.78
N ILE A 22 29.92 32.09 36.06
CA ILE A 22 29.87 32.74 34.75
C ILE A 22 29.11 31.87 33.74
N VAL A 23 29.36 30.57 33.70
CA VAL A 23 28.63 29.65 32.81
C VAL A 23 27.16 29.62 33.17
N VAL A 24 26.79 29.52 34.46
CA VAL A 24 25.39 29.48 34.91
C VAL A 24 24.66 30.79 34.61
N ILE A 25 25.33 31.95 34.72
CA ILE A 25 24.72 33.26 34.47
C ILE A 25 24.69 33.61 32.98
N ALA A 26 25.79 33.38 32.26
CA ALA A 26 25.96 33.82 30.88
C ALA A 26 25.48 32.78 29.86
N ALA A 27 25.64 31.47 30.10
CA ALA A 27 25.26 30.44 29.13
C ALA A 27 23.77 30.47 28.77
N PRO A 28 22.81 30.71 29.69
CA PRO A 28 21.41 30.87 29.30
C PRO A 28 21.19 32.03 28.33
N SER A 29 21.87 33.16 28.54
CA SER A 29 21.77 34.35 27.69
C SER A 29 22.44 34.13 26.32
N ILE A 30 23.61 33.49 26.31
CA ILE A 30 24.34 33.14 25.08
C ILE A 30 23.57 32.08 24.27
N TYR A 31 23.01 31.07 24.93
CA TYR A 31 22.23 30.02 24.29
C TYR A 31 20.92 30.58 23.70
N LYS A 32 20.24 31.48 24.42
CA LYS A 32 19.07 32.20 23.89
C LYS A 32 19.45 33.04 22.68
N SER A 33 20.49 33.87 22.81
CA SER A 33 21.00 34.71 21.70
C SER A 33 21.46 33.89 20.48
N TYR A 34 21.99 32.69 20.68
CA TYR A 34 22.39 31.80 19.59
C TYR A 34 21.17 31.30 18.79
N LYS A 35 20.07 30.93 19.47
CA LYS A 35 18.81 30.55 18.81
C LYS A 35 18.16 31.72 18.08
N ASP A 36 18.27 32.93 18.62
CA ASP A 36 17.71 34.13 17.98
C ASP A 36 18.46 34.53 16.70
N VAL A 37 19.74 34.11 16.54
CA VAL A 37 20.59 34.40 15.36
C VAL A 37 20.64 33.23 14.38
N PHE A 38 20.51 32.00 14.87
CA PHE A 38 20.52 30.79 14.07
C PHE A 38 19.19 30.06 14.28
N ASN A 39 18.26 30.26 13.34
CA ASN A 39 17.10 29.41 13.22
C ASN A 39 17.46 28.20 12.34
N PRO A 40 17.63 26.98 12.91
CA PRO A 40 17.96 25.79 12.12
C PRO A 40 16.82 25.34 11.19
N ASN A 41 15.59 25.79 11.47
CA ASN A 41 14.39 25.53 10.69
C ASN A 41 13.72 26.89 10.45
N PRO A 42 14.28 27.73 9.56
CA PRO A 42 13.61 28.95 9.14
C PRO A 42 12.22 28.59 8.61
N ASP A 43 11.28 29.47 8.89
CA ASP A 43 9.87 29.42 8.51
C ASP A 43 9.57 30.87 8.14
N SER A 44 9.65 31.14 6.84
CA SER A 44 9.81 32.47 6.28
C SER A 44 8.49 33.22 6.17
N ASP A 45 7.36 32.52 6.09
CA ASP A 45 6.01 33.09 6.07
C ASP A 45 5.21 32.83 7.36
N GLY A 46 5.69 31.94 8.24
CA GLY A 46 5.17 31.73 9.58
C GLY A 46 3.94 30.83 9.62
N ASP A 47 3.76 29.96 8.64
CA ASP A 47 2.62 29.03 8.55
C ASP A 47 2.81 27.76 9.40
N GLY A 48 4.02 27.54 9.91
CA GLY A 48 4.40 26.42 10.76
C GLY A 48 5.17 25.30 10.06
N TRP A 49 5.39 25.40 8.74
CA TRP A 49 6.26 24.53 7.97
C TRP A 49 7.63 25.17 7.76
N PRO A 50 8.74 24.49 8.07
CA PRO A 50 10.06 25.04 7.79
C PRO A 50 10.29 25.17 6.28
N ASP A 51 10.98 26.22 5.82
CA ASP A 51 11.30 26.53 4.40
C ASP A 51 11.88 25.35 3.59
N LYS A 52 12.46 24.35 4.27
CA LYS A 52 13.07 23.15 3.67
C LYS A 52 12.09 22.00 3.43
N GLU A 53 10.91 22.07 4.04
CA GLU A 53 9.82 21.09 4.01
C GLU A 53 8.55 21.71 3.40
N ASP A 54 8.62 22.98 3.01
CA ASP A 54 7.54 23.80 2.48
C ASP A 54 7.76 24.05 0.99
N ALA A 55 6.78 23.69 0.16
CA ALA A 55 6.81 23.92 -1.29
C ALA A 55 6.69 25.41 -1.67
N PHE A 56 6.08 26.23 -0.79
CA PHE A 56 5.85 27.66 -0.96
C PHE A 56 6.33 28.50 0.24
N PRO A 57 7.66 28.59 0.53
CA PRO A 57 8.23 29.24 1.73
C PRO A 57 7.94 30.73 1.96
N HIS A 58 7.17 31.36 1.07
CA HIS A 58 6.83 32.78 1.12
C HIS A 58 5.32 33.01 1.00
N ASN A 59 4.52 31.95 1.08
CA ASN A 59 3.07 32.00 1.01
C ASN A 59 2.47 31.31 2.25
N PRO A 60 2.03 32.08 3.26
CA PRO A 60 1.56 31.51 4.51
C PRO A 60 0.24 30.70 4.40
N ASP A 61 -0.38 30.69 3.21
CA ASP A 61 -1.60 29.95 2.92
C ASP A 61 -1.31 28.63 2.15
N GLU A 62 -0.06 28.30 1.82
CA GLU A 62 0.31 27.09 1.06
C GLU A 62 1.59 26.45 1.58
N HIS A 63 1.64 25.12 1.65
CA HIS A 63 2.87 24.41 2.06
C HIS A 63 3.18 23.14 1.27
N SER A 64 2.25 22.66 0.44
CA SER A 64 2.37 21.40 -0.31
C SER A 64 1.94 21.62 -1.77
N ASP A 65 2.56 20.83 -2.65
CA ASP A 65 2.41 20.84 -4.12
C ASP A 65 2.53 19.37 -4.55
N ASN A 66 1.43 18.61 -4.39
CA ASN A 66 1.44 17.16 -4.42
C ASN A 66 1.80 16.60 -5.81
N ASP A 67 1.31 17.22 -6.87
CA ASP A 67 1.61 16.88 -8.26
C ASP A 67 2.83 17.62 -8.86
N ASN A 68 3.36 18.62 -8.15
CA ASN A 68 4.50 19.46 -8.55
C ASN A 68 4.23 20.33 -9.79
N ASP A 69 3.00 20.82 -9.96
CA ASP A 69 2.63 21.73 -11.04
C ASP A 69 2.97 23.20 -10.74
N GLY A 70 3.25 23.52 -9.47
CA GLY A 70 3.60 24.84 -8.97
C GLY A 70 2.43 25.69 -8.46
N ILE A 71 1.23 25.11 -8.38
CA ILE A 71 0.06 25.59 -7.64
C ILE A 71 0.04 24.82 -6.31
N GLY A 72 -0.29 25.49 -5.20
CA GLY A 72 -0.32 24.81 -3.90
C GLY A 72 -1.62 24.07 -3.69
N ASP A 73 -1.58 22.96 -2.93
CA ASP A 73 -2.73 22.06 -2.69
C ASP A 73 -3.97 22.78 -2.12
N ASN A 74 -3.85 23.95 -1.45
CA ASN A 74 -5.05 24.67 -1.00
C ASN A 74 -5.71 25.50 -2.12
N ALA A 75 -4.99 25.80 -3.20
CA ALA A 75 -5.44 26.57 -4.35
C ALA A 75 -5.69 25.72 -5.59
N ASP A 76 -5.01 24.59 -5.71
CA ASP A 76 -5.33 23.57 -6.70
C ASP A 76 -6.68 22.90 -6.35
N ASN A 77 -7.34 22.31 -7.35
CA ASN A 77 -8.58 21.56 -7.15
C ASN A 77 -8.46 20.13 -7.70
N ASP A 78 -7.25 19.69 -8.06
CA ASP A 78 -6.89 18.41 -8.67
C ASP A 78 -5.45 18.07 -8.22
N ASP A 79 -5.27 17.87 -6.90
CA ASP A 79 -3.95 17.84 -6.22
C ASP A 79 -3.03 16.70 -6.71
N ASP A 80 -3.53 15.70 -7.45
CA ASP A 80 -2.74 14.63 -8.05
C ASP A 80 -2.75 14.61 -9.60
N ASN A 81 -3.47 15.56 -10.21
CA ASN A 81 -3.53 15.82 -11.64
C ASN A 81 -3.99 14.61 -12.48
N ASP A 82 -4.83 13.76 -11.91
CA ASP A 82 -5.41 12.60 -12.59
C ASP A 82 -6.63 12.97 -13.47
N GLY A 83 -7.08 14.23 -13.35
CA GLY A 83 -8.19 14.81 -14.09
C GLY A 83 -9.52 14.79 -13.33
N ILE A 84 -9.52 14.36 -12.07
CA ILE A 84 -10.65 14.32 -11.17
C ILE A 84 -10.48 15.40 -10.09
N LEU A 85 -11.52 16.22 -9.91
CA LEU A 85 -11.43 17.29 -8.90
C LEU A 85 -11.43 16.72 -7.48
N ASP A 86 -10.64 17.27 -6.54
CA ASP A 86 -10.54 16.79 -5.14
C ASP A 86 -11.89 16.65 -4.43
N SER A 87 -12.84 17.52 -4.82
CA SER A 87 -14.21 17.52 -4.26
C SER A 87 -15.06 16.32 -4.69
N GLN A 88 -14.61 15.60 -5.71
CA GLN A 88 -15.25 14.45 -6.34
C GLN A 88 -14.38 13.19 -6.23
N ASP A 89 -13.09 13.36 -5.98
CA ASP A 89 -12.14 12.30 -5.78
C ASP A 89 -12.21 11.68 -4.37
N TYR A 90 -12.13 10.36 -4.31
CA TYR A 90 -11.99 9.60 -3.07
C TYR A 90 -10.54 9.58 -2.54
N LEU A 91 -9.55 9.82 -3.40
CA LEU A 91 -8.11 9.82 -3.11
C LEU A 91 -7.43 11.10 -3.63
N PRO A 92 -7.78 12.30 -3.13
CA PRO A 92 -7.37 13.59 -3.73
C PRO A 92 -5.87 13.82 -3.91
N TYR A 93 -5.01 12.99 -3.30
CA TYR A 93 -3.55 13.12 -3.38
C TYR A 93 -2.88 11.95 -4.12
N ASP A 94 -3.65 10.99 -4.66
CA ASP A 94 -3.16 9.73 -5.23
C ASP A 94 -4.14 9.18 -6.31
N ASP A 95 -3.79 9.29 -7.61
CA ASP A 95 -4.51 8.61 -8.72
C ASP A 95 -4.74 7.13 -8.35
N ALA A 96 -6.00 6.68 -8.34
CA ALA A 96 -6.31 5.37 -7.82
C ALA A 96 -6.06 4.23 -8.81
N ALA A 97 -5.48 3.14 -8.30
CA ALA A 97 -5.45 1.86 -8.99
C ALA A 97 -5.87 0.69 -8.08
N ILE A 98 -6.54 -0.29 -8.67
CA ILE A 98 -6.84 -1.57 -8.02
C ILE A 98 -5.77 -2.59 -8.42
N ARG A 99 -5.11 -3.17 -7.41
CA ARG A 99 -4.25 -4.33 -7.57
C ARG A 99 -4.93 -5.59 -7.05
N VAL A 100 -5.05 -6.60 -7.91
CA VAL A 100 -5.49 -7.94 -7.52
C VAL A 100 -4.28 -8.87 -7.49
N GLU A 101 -4.05 -9.52 -6.37
CA GLU A 101 -2.92 -10.42 -6.12
C GLU A 101 -3.42 -11.83 -5.86
N ILE A 102 -2.81 -12.82 -6.49
CA ILE A 102 -3.04 -14.24 -6.24
C ILE A 102 -1.75 -14.84 -5.71
N SER A 103 -1.80 -15.40 -4.51
CA SER A 103 -0.62 -15.97 -3.84
C SER A 103 -0.55 -17.49 -3.94
N LYS A 104 -1.71 -18.15 -4.00
CA LYS A 104 -1.79 -19.61 -4.10
C LYS A 104 -3.02 -20.03 -4.87
N ILE A 105 -2.94 -21.17 -5.52
CA ILE A 105 -4.08 -21.88 -6.08
C ILE A 105 -4.08 -23.34 -5.60
N ARG A 106 -5.23 -24.00 -5.67
CA ARG A 106 -5.36 -25.45 -5.45
C ARG A 106 -6.40 -26.01 -6.41
N ILE A 107 -6.09 -27.14 -7.02
CA ILE A 107 -7.00 -27.87 -7.91
C ILE A 107 -7.41 -29.13 -7.18
N LYS A 108 -8.70 -29.33 -6.90
CA LYS A 108 -9.18 -30.48 -6.12
C LYS A 108 -9.43 -31.71 -6.98
N ASP A 109 -9.85 -31.50 -8.23
CA ASP A 109 -10.23 -32.60 -9.12
C ASP A 109 -9.21 -32.86 -10.23
N PRO A 110 -9.00 -34.13 -10.61
CA PRO A 110 -8.31 -34.47 -11.85
C PRO A 110 -9.00 -33.82 -13.05
N LEU A 111 -8.24 -33.12 -13.89
CA LEU A 111 -8.77 -32.36 -15.01
C LEU A 111 -8.72 -33.14 -16.34
N ILE A 112 -7.71 -33.99 -16.52
CA ILE A 112 -7.47 -34.72 -17.78
C ILE A 112 -7.20 -36.21 -17.47
N PHE A 113 -7.71 -37.13 -18.28
CA PHE A 113 -7.67 -38.58 -18.04
C PHE A 113 -6.25 -39.19 -17.93
N SER A 114 -5.20 -38.48 -18.41
CA SER A 114 -3.81 -38.96 -18.47
C SER A 114 -2.76 -38.04 -17.83
N LYS A 115 -3.19 -36.91 -17.25
CA LYS A 115 -2.34 -35.95 -16.54
C LYS A 115 -3.09 -35.47 -15.31
N SER A 116 -2.43 -35.33 -14.15
CA SER A 116 -3.09 -34.78 -12.95
C SER A 116 -3.84 -33.48 -13.27
N THR A 117 -3.26 -32.61 -14.11
CA THR A 117 -3.89 -31.37 -14.60
C THR A 117 -3.50 -30.99 -16.04
N GLY A 118 -4.24 -30.05 -16.63
CA GLY A 118 -3.89 -29.34 -17.87
C GLY A 118 -3.13 -28.03 -17.59
N LYS A 119 -2.99 -27.17 -18.61
CA LYS A 119 -2.53 -25.78 -18.38
C LYS A 119 -3.62 -25.03 -17.62
N ILE A 120 -3.27 -24.45 -16.47
CA ILE A 120 -4.18 -23.65 -15.64
C ILE A 120 -3.96 -22.17 -15.92
N PHE A 121 -5.07 -21.44 -15.98
CA PHE A 121 -5.15 -20.01 -16.24
C PHE A 121 -6.17 -19.37 -15.30
N MET A 122 -6.11 -18.04 -15.22
CA MET A 122 -7.00 -17.20 -14.48
C MET A 122 -7.43 -16.03 -15.35
N LYS A 123 -8.70 -15.66 -15.27
CA LYS A 123 -9.19 -14.37 -15.74
C LYS A 123 -9.53 -13.50 -14.54
N ILE A 124 -9.02 -12.29 -14.55
CA ILE A 124 -9.37 -11.25 -13.57
C ILE A 124 -10.03 -10.13 -14.34
N TYR A 125 -11.17 -9.66 -13.86
CA TYR A 125 -11.89 -8.53 -14.42
C TYR A 125 -11.96 -7.44 -13.36
N ILE A 126 -11.54 -6.22 -13.71
CA ILE A 126 -11.70 -5.02 -12.90
C ILE A 126 -12.56 -4.07 -13.73
N ASP A 127 -13.79 -3.82 -13.26
CA ASP A 127 -14.85 -3.11 -14.00
C ASP A 127 -15.09 -3.63 -15.42
N GLY A 128 -14.94 -4.95 -15.58
CA GLY A 128 -15.16 -5.65 -16.84
C GLY A 128 -13.95 -5.69 -17.78
N ILE A 129 -12.85 -4.97 -17.50
CA ILE A 129 -11.60 -5.10 -18.25
C ILE A 129 -10.94 -6.44 -17.90
N GLU A 130 -10.72 -7.29 -18.90
CA GLU A 130 -10.21 -8.67 -18.73
C GLU A 130 -8.68 -8.73 -18.75
N TYR A 131 -8.09 -9.40 -17.76
CA TYR A 131 -6.69 -9.82 -17.72
C TYR A 131 -6.58 -11.34 -17.64
N VAL A 132 -5.62 -11.92 -18.37
CA VAL A 132 -5.36 -13.37 -18.36
C VAL A 132 -4.00 -13.67 -17.73
N LEU A 133 -3.98 -14.46 -16.66
CA LEU A 133 -2.77 -14.81 -15.93
C LEU A 133 -2.61 -16.33 -15.73
N PRO A 134 -1.39 -16.87 -15.77
CA PRO A 134 -0.23 -16.30 -16.46
C PRO A 134 -0.40 -16.47 -17.98
N ALA A 135 0.29 -15.66 -18.78
CA ALA A 135 0.15 -15.66 -20.25
C ALA A 135 0.29 -17.06 -20.88
N ASP A 136 1.22 -17.87 -20.39
CA ASP A 136 1.47 -19.23 -20.90
C ASP A 136 0.65 -20.32 -20.21
N GLY A 137 -0.05 -19.99 -19.12
CA GLY A 137 -0.61 -20.92 -18.16
C GLY A 137 0.47 -21.69 -17.38
N ILE A 138 0.15 -22.17 -16.18
CA ILE A 138 1.03 -23.12 -15.50
C ILE A 138 0.77 -24.54 -15.99
N LYS A 139 1.83 -25.28 -16.29
CA LYS A 139 1.73 -26.68 -16.69
C LYS A 139 1.67 -27.55 -15.44
N GLU A 140 0.78 -28.54 -15.45
CA GLU A 140 0.83 -29.74 -14.62
C GLU A 140 1.14 -29.48 -13.13
N VAL A 141 0.11 -29.17 -12.37
CA VAL A 141 0.13 -29.10 -10.91
C VAL A 141 -0.36 -30.40 -10.26
N ASN A 142 0.10 -30.62 -9.03
CA ASN A 142 -0.41 -31.69 -8.16
C ASN A 142 -1.88 -31.41 -7.79
N ILE A 143 -2.65 -32.48 -7.70
CA ILE A 143 -4.05 -32.42 -7.25
C ILE A 143 -4.08 -32.36 -5.73
N ASP A 144 -5.00 -31.54 -5.23
CA ASP A 144 -5.29 -31.34 -3.82
C ASP A 144 -4.09 -30.82 -3.00
N GLU A 145 -3.24 -30.03 -3.65
CA GLU A 145 -2.11 -29.34 -3.02
C GLU A 145 -2.18 -27.82 -3.27
N ASP A 146 -1.78 -27.05 -2.26
CA ASP A 146 -1.60 -25.61 -2.39
C ASP A 146 -0.34 -25.34 -3.24
N ILE A 147 -0.53 -24.75 -4.43
CA ILE A 147 0.55 -24.36 -5.33
C ILE A 147 0.81 -22.86 -5.17
N PRO A 148 2.01 -22.44 -4.73
CA PRO A 148 2.35 -21.03 -4.65
C PRO A 148 2.45 -20.42 -6.04
N VAL A 149 1.90 -19.23 -6.18
CA VAL A 149 1.97 -18.39 -7.37
C VAL A 149 2.26 -16.96 -6.94
N ASN A 150 2.74 -16.12 -7.86
CA ASN A 150 2.95 -14.70 -7.61
C ASN A 150 2.39 -13.93 -8.80
N TRP A 151 1.07 -13.94 -8.92
CA TRP A 151 0.39 -13.30 -10.03
C TRP A 151 -0.30 -12.06 -9.52
N SER A 152 -0.18 -10.98 -10.29
CA SER A 152 -0.90 -9.75 -10.02
C SER A 152 -1.27 -9.05 -11.30
N VAL A 153 -2.35 -8.28 -11.20
CA VAL A 153 -2.74 -7.26 -12.18
C VAL A 153 -2.96 -5.96 -11.43
N THR A 154 -2.66 -4.83 -12.07
CA THR A 154 -2.94 -3.49 -11.56
C THR A 154 -3.65 -2.73 -12.67
N GLN A 155 -4.72 -2.03 -12.32
CA GLN A 155 -5.52 -1.23 -13.23
C GLN A 155 -5.78 0.12 -12.56
N ASN A 156 -5.40 1.22 -13.22
CA ASN A 156 -5.90 2.55 -12.89
C ASN A 156 -7.43 2.55 -13.09
N ILE A 157 -8.13 3.18 -12.16
CA ILE A 157 -9.59 3.19 -12.05
C ILE A 157 -10.09 4.63 -11.96
N ASP A 158 -11.37 4.82 -12.23
CA ASP A 158 -12.06 6.09 -12.00
C ASP A 158 -12.41 6.23 -10.51
N ASP A 159 -11.61 6.98 -9.76
CA ASP A 159 -11.79 7.27 -8.34
C ASP A 159 -12.84 8.34 -8.01
N ASN A 160 -13.56 8.89 -9.01
CA ASN A 160 -14.88 9.48 -8.72
C ASN A 160 -15.87 8.44 -8.18
N VAL A 161 -15.60 7.16 -8.40
CA VAL A 161 -16.47 6.05 -8.07
C VAL A 161 -15.86 5.27 -6.92
N GLY A 162 -16.39 5.42 -5.70
CA GLY A 162 -15.81 4.68 -4.56
C GLY A 162 -15.88 3.15 -4.66
N PHE A 163 -16.83 2.57 -5.43
CA PHE A 163 -17.04 1.12 -5.51
C PHE A 163 -16.82 0.58 -6.93
N HIS A 164 -15.95 -0.41 -7.03
CA HIS A 164 -15.62 -1.11 -8.27
C HIS A 164 -15.96 -2.59 -8.18
N THR A 165 -16.09 -3.26 -9.32
CA THR A 165 -16.32 -4.71 -9.34
C THR A 165 -15.07 -5.46 -9.73
N VAL A 166 -14.64 -6.39 -8.86
CA VAL A 166 -13.58 -7.36 -9.17
C VAL A 166 -14.19 -8.75 -9.34
N LYS A 167 -13.99 -9.37 -10.50
CA LYS A 167 -14.37 -10.76 -10.78
C LYS A 167 -13.14 -11.60 -11.07
N ILE A 168 -13.08 -12.80 -10.49
CA ILE A 168 -11.98 -13.76 -10.71
C ILE A 168 -12.59 -15.08 -11.19
N GLU A 169 -12.02 -15.65 -12.24
CA GLU A 169 -12.37 -16.95 -12.82
C GLU A 169 -11.10 -17.80 -12.98
N MET A 170 -11.14 -19.07 -12.60
CA MET A 170 -10.04 -20.01 -12.86
C MET A 170 -10.49 -21.02 -13.92
N TYR A 171 -9.61 -21.36 -14.86
CA TYR A 171 -9.96 -22.28 -15.95
C TYR A 171 -8.76 -23.12 -16.41
N TYR A 172 -9.07 -24.21 -17.11
CA TYR A 172 -8.08 -25.02 -17.80
C TYR A 172 -8.47 -25.19 -19.27
N LYS A 173 -7.48 -25.43 -20.12
CA LYS A 173 -7.73 -25.83 -21.51
C LYS A 173 -7.86 -27.35 -21.58
N ASN A 174 -9.02 -27.83 -22.02
CA ASN A 174 -9.28 -29.26 -22.18
C ASN A 174 -8.57 -29.84 -23.42
N PHE A 175 -8.80 -31.13 -23.70
CA PHE A 175 -8.16 -31.83 -24.84
C PHE A 175 -8.42 -31.17 -26.21
N PHE A 176 -9.52 -30.41 -26.35
CA PHE A 176 -9.87 -29.68 -27.56
C PHE A 176 -9.41 -28.21 -27.54
N ASN A 177 -8.55 -27.83 -26.59
CA ASN A 177 -8.05 -26.47 -26.39
C ASN A 177 -9.15 -25.44 -26.07
N VAL A 178 -10.29 -25.91 -25.55
CA VAL A 178 -11.41 -25.07 -25.13
C VAL A 178 -11.29 -24.74 -23.64
N ASP A 179 -11.55 -23.49 -23.29
CA ASP A 179 -11.52 -22.99 -21.92
C ASP A 179 -12.66 -23.62 -21.11
N THR A 180 -12.32 -24.25 -20.00
CA THR A 180 -13.27 -24.91 -19.10
C THR A 180 -13.09 -24.34 -17.70
N LEU A 181 -14.11 -23.64 -17.21
CA LEU A 181 -14.10 -23.03 -15.87
C LEU A 181 -14.05 -24.10 -14.78
N LEU A 182 -13.21 -23.84 -13.77
CA LEU A 182 -13.26 -24.53 -12.50
C LEU A 182 -14.25 -23.79 -11.59
N ASP A 183 -14.95 -24.55 -10.76
CA ASP A 183 -15.71 -23.96 -9.68
C ASP A 183 -14.76 -23.53 -8.57
N ILE A 184 -14.69 -22.22 -8.35
CA ILE A 184 -13.88 -21.62 -7.28
C ILE A 184 -14.76 -20.97 -6.21
N ASN A 185 -16.08 -21.11 -6.25
CA ASN A 185 -17.00 -20.39 -5.39
C ASN A 185 -18.12 -21.29 -4.82
N GLY A 186 -18.08 -21.53 -3.49
CA GLY A 186 -19.24 -21.91 -2.70
C GLY A 186 -19.98 -23.19 -3.12
N ARG A 187 -21.24 -23.31 -2.66
CA ARG A 187 -22.19 -24.43 -2.93
C ARG A 187 -23.15 -24.16 -4.10
N ASP A 188 -23.09 -22.96 -4.67
CA ASP A 188 -23.95 -22.55 -5.78
C ASP A 188 -23.26 -22.98 -7.09
N GLY A 189 -23.47 -24.24 -7.49
CA GLY A 189 -22.82 -24.86 -8.66
C GLY A 189 -23.02 -24.17 -10.03
N ASP A 190 -23.77 -23.06 -10.07
CA ASP A 190 -23.92 -22.19 -11.24
C ASP A 190 -22.89 -21.05 -11.28
N LYS A 191 -22.27 -20.68 -10.15
CA LYS A 191 -21.33 -19.55 -10.05
C LYS A 191 -19.89 -20.04 -9.92
N LYS A 192 -19.18 -20.12 -11.05
CA LYS A 192 -17.79 -20.56 -11.14
C LYS A 192 -16.75 -19.44 -11.00
N SER A 193 -17.14 -18.33 -10.37
CA SER A 193 -16.33 -17.13 -10.22
C SER A 193 -16.48 -16.54 -8.83
N VAL A 194 -15.42 -15.90 -8.35
CA VAL A 194 -15.48 -15.00 -7.19
C VAL A 194 -15.80 -13.60 -7.71
N THR A 195 -16.80 -12.94 -7.13
CA THR A 195 -17.16 -11.55 -7.48
C THR A 195 -17.24 -10.73 -6.21
N ILE A 196 -16.56 -9.59 -6.20
CA ILE A 196 -16.41 -8.71 -5.04
C ILE A 196 -16.71 -7.30 -5.51
N ASP A 197 -17.65 -6.65 -4.82
CA ASP A 197 -17.82 -5.21 -4.87
C ASP A 197 -16.80 -4.61 -3.91
N TYR A 198 -15.77 -3.99 -4.47
CA TYR A 198 -14.61 -3.49 -3.77
C TYR A 198 -14.71 -1.98 -3.60
N TYR A 199 -14.76 -1.52 -2.35
CA TYR A 199 -14.60 -0.11 -2.02
C TYR A 199 -13.11 0.24 -2.04
N ILE A 200 -12.70 1.30 -2.74
CA ILE A 200 -11.29 1.69 -2.84
C ILE A 200 -10.76 2.38 -1.58
N GLY A 201 -11.65 2.74 -0.66
CA GLY A 201 -11.27 3.47 0.54
C GLY A 201 -11.24 4.98 0.30
N ASN A 202 -10.55 5.67 1.19
CA ASN A 202 -10.30 7.12 1.13
C ASN A 202 -8.81 7.44 1.35
N LYS A 203 -7.96 6.42 1.14
CA LYS A 203 -6.50 6.49 1.12
C LYS A 203 -5.94 5.25 0.44
N VAL A 204 -4.74 5.38 -0.12
CA VAL A 204 -3.96 4.25 -0.60
C VAL A 204 -3.71 3.21 0.50
N GLY A 205 -3.73 1.94 0.11
CA GLY A 205 -3.50 0.80 0.98
C GLY A 205 -4.76 0.22 1.62
N TYR A 206 -5.97 0.73 1.31
CA TYR A 206 -7.19 0.00 1.61
C TYR A 206 -7.12 -1.40 0.96
N GLN A 207 -7.63 -2.43 1.64
CA GLN A 207 -7.52 -3.80 1.13
C GLN A 207 -8.68 -4.70 1.54
N TYR A 208 -8.95 -5.67 0.67
CA TYR A 208 -9.82 -6.81 0.92
C TYR A 208 -8.99 -8.11 0.86
N PRO A 209 -9.09 -8.99 1.86
CA PRO A 209 -9.81 -8.81 3.14
C PRO A 209 -9.10 -7.82 4.07
N ALA A 210 -9.88 -7.21 4.98
CA ALA A 210 -9.32 -6.38 6.03
C ALA A 210 -8.60 -7.23 7.08
N ASN A 211 -7.46 -6.74 7.60
CA ASN A 211 -6.72 -7.35 8.72
C ASN A 211 -6.14 -8.76 8.50
N THR A 212 -6.20 -9.30 7.29
CA THR A 212 -5.50 -10.53 6.91
C THR A 212 -4.74 -10.30 5.60
N GLU A 213 -3.72 -11.13 5.34
CA GLU A 213 -2.93 -10.97 4.12
C GLU A 213 -3.68 -11.45 2.86
N PHE A 214 -4.51 -12.49 2.96
CA PHE A 214 -5.24 -13.05 1.81
C PHE A 214 -6.60 -13.60 2.24
N ALA A 215 -7.63 -13.41 1.41
CA ALA A 215 -8.87 -14.16 1.44
C ALA A 215 -8.66 -15.51 0.73
N TYR A 216 -9.55 -16.47 0.99
CA TYR A 216 -9.57 -17.73 0.26
C TYR A 216 -10.98 -18.03 -0.23
N SER A 217 -11.05 -18.63 -1.42
CA SER A 217 -12.30 -19.16 -1.95
C SER A 217 -12.48 -20.62 -1.52
N ASP A 218 -13.69 -21.04 -1.16
CA ASP A 218 -13.89 -22.37 -0.57
C ASP A 218 -14.29 -23.47 -1.56
N GLY A 219 -14.75 -23.09 -2.77
CA GLY A 219 -15.05 -23.95 -3.95
C GLY A 219 -15.55 -25.32 -3.51
N SER A 220 -16.71 -25.36 -2.85
CA SER A 220 -17.11 -26.47 -1.98
C SER A 220 -17.03 -27.80 -2.71
N ASP A 221 -16.37 -28.79 -2.11
CA ASP A 221 -16.41 -30.17 -2.61
C ASP A 221 -17.79 -30.74 -2.27
N ASP A 222 -18.76 -30.43 -3.13
CA ASP A 222 -20.17 -30.78 -2.93
C ASP A 222 -20.57 -32.08 -3.68
N GLY A 223 -19.58 -32.75 -4.29
CA GLY A 223 -19.74 -34.04 -4.95
C GLY A 223 -20.51 -33.99 -6.27
N LYS A 224 -20.73 -32.80 -6.85
CA LYS A 224 -21.26 -32.65 -8.20
C LYS A 224 -20.19 -32.87 -9.27
N LYS A 225 -20.58 -32.87 -10.54
CA LYS A 225 -19.70 -33.15 -11.70
C LYS A 225 -18.78 -31.98 -12.08
N GLU A 226 -18.85 -30.85 -11.38
CA GLU A 226 -17.92 -29.74 -11.54
C GLU A 226 -16.48 -30.12 -11.18
N LYS A 227 -15.54 -29.24 -11.54
CA LYS A 227 -14.12 -29.37 -11.25
C LYS A 227 -13.76 -28.27 -10.29
N ASP A 228 -13.38 -28.65 -9.08
CA ASP A 228 -13.27 -27.69 -8.00
C ASP A 228 -11.85 -27.15 -7.86
N GLY A 229 -11.78 -25.89 -7.48
CA GLY A 229 -10.57 -25.17 -7.22
C GLY A 229 -10.69 -24.23 -6.05
N ARG A 230 -9.55 -23.75 -5.59
CA ARG A 230 -9.44 -22.72 -4.57
C ARG A 230 -8.37 -21.73 -4.97
N ILE A 231 -8.62 -20.47 -4.68
CA ILE A 231 -7.64 -19.39 -4.83
C ILE A 231 -7.41 -18.70 -3.49
N TYR A 232 -6.21 -18.16 -3.31
CA TYR A 232 -5.87 -17.26 -2.22
C TYR A 232 -5.51 -15.91 -2.83
N PHE A 233 -6.26 -14.88 -2.49
CA PHE A 233 -6.19 -13.61 -3.18
C PHE A 233 -6.35 -12.42 -2.23
N ARG A 234 -5.84 -11.27 -2.66
CA ARG A 234 -6.03 -9.98 -2.00
C ARG A 234 -6.31 -8.93 -3.07
N ILE A 235 -7.13 -7.95 -2.73
CA ILE A 235 -7.38 -6.76 -3.54
C ILE A 235 -6.90 -5.56 -2.73
N VAL A 236 -6.12 -4.67 -3.32
CA VAL A 236 -5.50 -3.52 -2.65
C VAL A 236 -5.64 -2.28 -3.53
N THR A 237 -6.04 -1.17 -2.94
CA THR A 237 -5.94 0.17 -3.54
C THR A 237 -4.49 0.62 -3.47
N VAL A 238 -3.91 0.97 -4.60
CA VAL A 238 -2.54 1.45 -4.74
C VAL A 238 -2.57 2.74 -5.55
N SER A 239 -1.59 3.63 -5.39
CA SER A 239 -1.43 4.74 -6.33
C SER A 239 -1.14 4.17 -7.73
N ALA A 240 -1.78 4.74 -8.74
CA ALA A 240 -1.45 4.56 -10.13
C ALA A 240 -0.09 5.21 -10.42
N SER A 241 0.46 4.93 -11.60
CA SER A 241 1.83 5.26 -11.98
C SER A 241 1.90 5.76 -13.41
#